data_AF-A0A7J7GSF0-F1
#
_entry.id   AF-A0A7J7GSF0-F1
#
_cell.length_a   1.000
_cell.length_b   1.000
_cell.length_c   1.000
_cell.angle_alpha   90.00
_cell.angle_beta   90.00
_cell.angle_gamma   90.00
#
_symmetry.space_group_name_H-M   'P 1'
#
loop_
_entity.id
_entity.type
_entity.pdbx_description
1 polymer ?
#
loop_
_entity_poly.entity_id
_entity_poly.type
_entity_poly.pdbx_seq_one_letter_code
_entity_poly.pdbx_strand_id
1 'polypeptide(L)'
;MQSARLLFENYRFPPIDELKLAAQQQQEKEEEEEKLMLQEAGELDAFDQQNHGAMPQYSDKNHNKDKNGFPGANSVKATSYEEEALRTMKAFWLPTATPEAPAKVEAPSTGTICPEGKEKLKLKTLFPIYFTEDNYDEKKSHSLVKTYICPSCKVTLTNTLSLVALSSCGHVFCKKCVDEFMAVDKVCLVCNKGCKERNLVQLGKEGTGFAGHGDHLVATDFNHLGSGSGLGLVRPAMKT
;
A
#
# COMPACT_ATOMS: atom_id res chain seq x y z
N MET A 1 -25.40 72.55 -8.40
CA MET A 1 -26.84 72.30 -8.64
C MET A 1 -27.07 71.28 -9.76
N GLN A 2 -26.01 70.80 -10.44
CA GLN A 2 -25.91 69.40 -10.88
C GLN A 2 -25.70 68.53 -9.64
N SER A 3 -26.61 67.61 -9.35
CA SER A 3 -26.36 66.35 -8.61
C SER A 3 -27.65 65.68 -8.13
N ALA A 4 -28.75 66.43 -7.97
CA ALA A 4 -29.94 65.90 -7.29
C ALA A 4 -31.09 65.44 -8.21
N ARG A 5 -31.08 65.75 -9.52
CA ARG A 5 -32.27 65.55 -10.39
C ARG A 5 -32.25 64.32 -11.31
N LEU A 6 -31.11 63.64 -11.47
CA LEU A 6 -31.00 62.46 -12.36
C LEU A 6 -30.73 61.14 -11.62
N LEU A 7 -30.75 61.14 -10.27
CA LEU A 7 -30.70 59.91 -9.48
C LEU A 7 -32.07 59.24 -9.30
N PHE A 8 -33.16 59.88 -9.74
CA PHE A 8 -34.53 59.34 -9.62
C PHE A 8 -35.08 58.71 -10.90
N GLU A 9 -34.40 58.84 -12.05
CA GLU A 9 -34.96 58.44 -13.36
C GLU A 9 -34.59 57.01 -13.80
N ASN A 10 -33.77 56.30 -13.03
CA ASN A 10 -33.38 54.90 -13.32
C ASN A 10 -33.83 53.88 -12.26
N TYR A 11 -34.69 54.27 -11.32
CA TYR A 11 -35.35 53.34 -10.40
C TYR A 11 -36.81 53.16 -10.80
N ARG A 12 -37.03 52.35 -11.83
CA ARG A 12 -38.37 51.80 -12.10
C ARG A 12 -38.66 50.80 -10.99
N PHE A 13 -39.42 51.23 -9.98
CA PHE A 13 -39.90 50.34 -8.93
C PHE A 13 -40.57 49.12 -9.61
N PRO A 14 -40.17 47.89 -9.25
CA PRO A 14 -40.80 46.70 -9.82
C PRO A 14 -42.30 46.77 -9.54
N PRO A 15 -43.17 46.44 -10.51
CA PRO A 15 -44.60 46.44 -10.29
C PRO A 15 -44.93 45.57 -9.07
N ILE A 16 -45.86 46.04 -8.23
CA ILE A 16 -46.21 45.41 -6.94
C ILE A 16 -46.51 43.91 -7.11
N ASP A 17 -46.99 43.50 -8.28
CA ASP A 17 -47.32 42.12 -8.61
C ASP A 17 -46.07 41.22 -8.82
N GLU A 18 -44.95 41.76 -9.32
CA GLU A 18 -43.68 41.01 -9.43
C GLU A 18 -43.03 40.78 -8.06
N LEU A 19 -43.10 41.76 -7.16
CA LEU A 19 -42.64 41.59 -5.77
C LEU A 19 -43.45 40.55 -5.02
N LYS A 20 -44.77 40.49 -5.25
CA LYS A 20 -45.65 39.47 -4.67
C LYS A 20 -45.35 38.08 -5.21
N LEU A 21 -45.13 37.94 -6.52
CA LEU A 21 -44.75 36.66 -7.13
C LEU A 21 -43.39 36.17 -6.62
N ALA A 22 -42.40 37.05 -6.51
CA ALA A 22 -41.09 36.70 -5.97
C ALA A 22 -41.18 36.30 -4.49
N ALA A 23 -42.00 36.99 -3.68
CA ALA A 23 -42.24 36.63 -2.28
C ALA A 23 -42.95 35.26 -2.16
N GLN A 24 -43.92 34.98 -3.05
CA GLN A 24 -44.61 33.70 -3.08
C GLN A 24 -43.68 32.55 -3.49
N GLN A 25 -42.81 32.76 -4.49
CA GLN A 25 -41.80 31.78 -4.89
C GLN A 25 -40.73 31.55 -3.82
N GLN A 26 -40.41 32.56 -3.01
CA GLN A 26 -39.51 32.40 -1.87
C GLN A 26 -40.16 31.58 -0.76
N GLN A 27 -41.44 31.83 -0.46
CA GLN A 27 -42.20 31.04 0.51
C GLN A 27 -42.37 29.58 0.08
N GLU A 28 -42.67 29.32 -1.20
CA GLU A 28 -42.81 27.95 -1.72
C GLU A 28 -41.48 27.17 -1.65
N LYS A 29 -40.35 27.84 -1.91
CA LYS A 29 -39.01 27.24 -1.77
C LYS A 29 -38.67 26.94 -0.31
N GLU A 30 -38.95 27.87 0.60
CA GLU A 30 -38.71 27.69 2.03
C GLU A 30 -39.55 26.53 2.59
N GLU A 31 -40.81 26.41 2.16
CA GLU A 31 -41.68 25.28 2.54
C GLU A 31 -41.19 23.94 1.98
N GLU A 32 -40.66 23.91 0.75
CA GLU A 32 -40.07 22.71 0.15
C GLU A 32 -38.79 22.27 0.87
N GLU A 33 -37.91 23.23 1.21
CA GLU A 33 -36.70 22.98 2.00
C GLU A 33 -37.03 22.48 3.42
N GLU A 34 -38.04 23.06 4.07
CA GLU A 34 -38.50 22.60 5.40
C GLU A 34 -39.04 21.16 5.34
N LYS A 35 -39.82 20.82 4.31
CA LYS A 35 -40.32 19.46 4.11
C LYS A 35 -39.21 18.45 3.85
N LEU A 36 -38.19 18.84 3.09
CA LEU A 36 -37.04 17.98 2.80
C LEU A 36 -36.19 17.75 4.06
N MET A 37 -35.96 18.80 4.86
CA MET A 37 -35.27 18.65 6.15
C MET A 37 -36.06 17.78 7.13
N LEU A 38 -37.39 17.88 7.16
CA LEU A 38 -38.22 17.03 8.01
C LEU A 38 -38.19 15.56 7.57
N GLN A 39 -38.16 15.31 6.25
CA GLN A 39 -38.02 13.96 5.71
C GLN A 39 -36.65 13.35 6.04
N GLU A 40 -35.56 14.10 5.83
CA GLU A 40 -34.21 13.65 6.17
C GLU A 40 -34.05 13.41 7.67
N ALA A 41 -34.60 14.27 8.52
CA ALA A 41 -34.61 14.09 9.96
C ALA A 41 -35.40 12.83 10.37
N GLY A 42 -36.54 12.56 9.73
CA GLY A 42 -37.32 11.34 9.95
C GLY A 42 -36.60 10.08 9.49
N GLU A 43 -35.86 10.14 8.39
CA GLU A 43 -35.02 9.01 7.92
C GLU A 43 -33.85 8.75 8.87
N LEU A 44 -33.20 9.80 9.38
CA LEU A 44 -32.11 9.70 10.33
C LEU A 44 -32.57 9.16 11.69
N ASP A 45 -33.72 9.63 12.19
CA ASP A 45 -34.35 9.11 13.42
C ASP A 45 -34.79 7.65 13.24
N ALA A 46 -35.37 7.28 12.08
CA ALA A 46 -35.71 5.90 11.78
C ALA A 46 -34.47 4.99 11.71
N PHE A 47 -33.36 5.49 11.15
CA PHE A 47 -32.08 4.79 11.12
C PHE A 47 -31.49 4.63 12.52
N ASP A 48 -31.49 5.68 13.34
CA ASP A 48 -31.00 5.63 14.73
C ASP A 48 -31.84 4.66 15.57
N GLN A 49 -33.16 4.72 15.43
CA GLN A 49 -34.08 3.79 16.10
C GLN A 49 -33.88 2.34 15.65
N GLN A 50 -33.57 2.10 14.38
CA GLN A 50 -33.25 0.75 13.90
C GLN A 50 -31.93 0.21 14.47
N ASN A 51 -30.93 1.06 14.69
CA ASN A 51 -29.61 0.62 15.14
C ASN A 51 -29.42 0.66 16.67
N HIS A 52 -30.12 1.55 17.35
CA HIS A 52 -29.93 1.88 18.77
C HIS A 52 -31.22 1.80 19.61
N GLY A 53 -32.37 1.54 19.00
CA GLY A 53 -33.65 1.37 19.69
C GLY A 53 -33.70 0.11 20.56
N ALA A 54 -33.98 0.28 21.85
CA ALA A 54 -34.01 -0.80 22.82
C ALA A 54 -35.32 -1.61 22.88
N MET A 55 -36.38 -1.24 22.13
CA MET A 55 -37.63 -2.02 22.01
C MET A 55 -38.37 -1.77 20.68
N PRO A 56 -39.13 -2.75 20.14
CA PRO A 56 -39.92 -2.57 18.92
C PRO A 56 -41.06 -1.56 19.13
N GLN A 57 -41.33 -0.70 18.15
CA GLN A 57 -42.45 0.24 18.20
C GLN A 57 -43.79 -0.51 18.16
N TYR A 58 -44.52 -0.47 19.28
CA TYR A 58 -45.96 -0.72 19.31
C TYR A 58 -46.68 0.56 18.87
N SER A 59 -47.36 0.55 17.73
CA SER A 59 -48.31 1.59 17.35
C SER A 59 -49.63 1.40 18.09
N ASP A 60 -49.66 1.65 19.40
CA ASP A 60 -50.92 1.67 20.14
C ASP A 60 -51.12 2.97 20.92
N LYS A 61 -52.10 3.74 20.45
CA LYS A 61 -52.78 4.76 21.25
C LYS A 61 -53.36 4.09 22.49
N ASN A 62 -52.80 4.31 23.68
CA ASN A 62 -53.57 4.46 24.92
C ASN A 62 -52.68 4.76 26.14
N HIS A 63 -53.07 5.80 26.89
CA HIS A 63 -52.66 6.03 28.28
C HIS A 63 -53.05 4.83 29.16
N ASN A 64 -52.10 4.24 29.92
CA ASN A 64 -52.20 4.06 31.39
C ASN A 64 -50.98 3.29 31.98
N LYS A 65 -50.21 4.00 32.82
CA LYS A 65 -49.64 3.63 34.12
C LYS A 65 -48.84 2.32 34.34
N ASP A 66 -47.59 2.56 34.76
CA ASP A 66 -46.75 1.86 35.75
C ASP A 66 -46.81 0.33 35.80
N LYS A 67 -45.78 -0.35 35.26
CA LYS A 67 -45.11 -1.48 35.93
C LYS A 67 -43.64 -1.58 35.53
N ASN A 68 -42.75 -1.31 36.49
CA ASN A 68 -41.35 -1.73 36.44
C ASN A 68 -41.29 -3.27 36.41
N GLY A 69 -40.72 -3.82 35.34
CA GLY A 69 -40.34 -5.22 35.25
C GLY A 69 -39.26 -5.39 34.19
N PHE A 70 -38.00 -5.34 34.61
CA PHE A 70 -36.84 -5.62 33.78
C PHE A 70 -36.67 -7.14 33.69
N PRO A 71 -36.87 -7.79 32.52
CA PRO A 71 -36.56 -9.20 32.37
C PRO A 71 -35.05 -9.36 32.19
N GLY A 72 -34.42 -9.97 33.18
CA GLY A 72 -32.97 -10.23 33.19
C GLY A 72 -32.52 -11.11 32.03
N ALA A 73 -31.34 -10.79 31.52
CA ALA A 73 -30.57 -11.60 30.59
C ALA A 73 -30.32 -12.98 31.20
N ASN A 74 -30.99 -14.02 30.69
CA ASN A 74 -30.55 -15.42 30.59
C ASN A 74 -31.75 -16.36 30.38
N SER A 75 -32.36 -16.31 29.19
CA SER A 75 -32.96 -17.46 28.47
C SER A 75 -33.85 -16.88 27.38
N VAL A 76 -33.27 -16.58 26.22
CA VAL A 76 -34.06 -16.24 25.04
C VAL A 76 -33.82 -17.34 24.02
N LYS A 77 -34.80 -18.25 23.92
CA LYS A 77 -35.02 -18.94 22.66
C LYS A 77 -35.33 -17.82 21.68
N ALA A 78 -34.44 -17.57 20.74
CA ALA A 78 -34.67 -16.62 19.67
C ALA A 78 -36.01 -16.95 19.05
N THR A 79 -36.98 -16.10 19.31
CA THR A 79 -38.28 -16.14 18.64
C THR A 79 -38.02 -15.87 17.16
N SER A 80 -38.92 -16.31 16.27
CA SER A 80 -38.77 -16.07 14.83
C SER A 80 -38.59 -14.59 14.48
N TYR A 81 -39.05 -13.67 15.35
CA TYR A 81 -38.86 -12.23 15.19
C TYR A 81 -37.41 -11.79 15.43
N GLU A 82 -36.68 -12.41 16.36
CA GLU A 82 -35.28 -12.06 16.64
C GLU A 82 -34.37 -12.53 15.52
N GLU A 83 -34.63 -13.69 14.94
CA GLU A 83 -33.89 -14.18 13.79
C GLU A 83 -34.10 -13.31 12.54
N GLU A 84 -35.33 -12.85 12.31
CA GLU A 84 -35.64 -11.97 11.17
C GLU A 84 -35.05 -10.57 11.35
N ALA A 85 -35.07 -10.05 12.59
CA ALA A 85 -34.39 -8.80 12.94
C ALA A 85 -32.85 -8.94 12.77
N LEU A 86 -32.24 -10.03 13.21
CA LEU A 86 -30.80 -10.30 13.01
C LEU A 86 -30.40 -10.45 11.53
N ARG A 87 -31.32 -10.88 10.66
CA ARG A 87 -31.09 -10.94 9.20
C ARG A 87 -31.27 -9.60 8.49
N THR A 88 -32.17 -8.75 9.00
CA THR A 88 -32.49 -7.45 8.40
C THR A 88 -31.67 -6.30 8.98
N MET A 89 -31.09 -6.47 10.16
CA MET A 89 -30.15 -5.52 10.76
C MET A 89 -28.85 -5.47 9.95
N LYS A 90 -28.53 -4.28 9.41
CA LYS A 90 -27.25 -3.96 8.76
C LYS A 90 -26.14 -3.74 9.80
N ALA A 91 -25.97 -4.68 10.72
CA ALA A 91 -24.96 -4.57 11.75
C ALA A 91 -23.62 -5.17 11.30
N PHE A 92 -22.80 -4.35 10.62
CA PHE A 92 -21.47 -4.74 10.12
C PHE A 92 -20.50 -5.26 11.20
N TRP A 93 -20.71 -4.85 12.46
CA TRP A 93 -19.86 -5.18 13.61
C TRP A 93 -20.29 -6.47 14.33
N LEU A 94 -21.44 -7.05 13.98
CA LEU A 94 -21.84 -8.35 14.50
C LEU A 94 -21.10 -9.46 13.74
N PRO A 95 -20.35 -10.35 14.42
CA PRO A 95 -19.61 -11.43 13.77
C PRO A 95 -20.48 -12.40 12.94
N THR A 96 -21.79 -12.44 13.19
CA THR A 96 -22.78 -13.27 12.47
C THR A 96 -23.31 -12.63 11.18
N ALA A 97 -23.12 -11.32 11.01
CA ALA A 97 -23.61 -10.55 9.86
C ALA A 97 -22.46 -10.01 8.98
N THR A 98 -21.20 -10.27 9.34
CA THR A 98 -20.06 -10.00 8.46
C THR A 98 -20.13 -10.89 7.23
N PRO A 99 -20.09 -10.34 6.00
CA PRO A 99 -20.04 -11.15 4.79
C PRO A 99 -18.82 -12.05 4.85
N GLU A 100 -19.02 -13.34 4.57
CA GLU A 100 -17.97 -14.35 4.65
C GLU A 100 -16.80 -13.93 3.75
N ALA A 101 -15.66 -13.61 4.37
CA ALA A 101 -14.52 -13.04 3.67
C ALA A 101 -14.00 -14.02 2.61
N PRO A 102 -13.82 -13.58 1.34
CA PRO A 102 -13.31 -14.46 0.30
C PRO A 102 -11.86 -14.85 0.62
N ALA A 103 -11.69 -16.14 0.88
CA ALA A 103 -10.46 -16.92 0.83
C ALA A 103 -9.32 -16.56 1.80
N LYS A 104 -8.94 -17.59 2.55
CA LYS A 104 -7.73 -17.80 3.35
C LYS A 104 -6.50 -17.17 2.68
N VAL A 105 -6.05 -16.02 3.19
CA VAL A 105 -4.77 -15.42 2.80
C VAL A 105 -3.69 -16.34 3.36
N GLU A 106 -2.89 -16.94 2.46
CA GLU A 106 -1.76 -17.76 2.88
C GLU A 106 -0.81 -16.95 3.74
N ALA A 107 -0.39 -17.52 4.86
CA ALA A 107 0.47 -16.82 5.80
C ALA A 107 1.75 -16.35 5.07
N PRO A 108 2.15 -15.08 5.21
CA PRO A 108 3.34 -14.56 4.56
C PRO A 108 4.55 -15.41 4.96
N SER A 109 5.39 -15.74 3.99
CA SER A 109 6.54 -16.61 4.23
C SER A 109 7.44 -16.02 5.32
N THR A 110 7.64 -16.76 6.41
CA THR A 110 8.45 -16.31 7.56
C THR A 110 9.95 -16.26 7.27
N GLY A 111 10.40 -16.77 6.11
CA GLY A 111 11.80 -16.80 5.73
C GLY A 111 12.31 -15.44 5.27
N THR A 112 13.53 -15.08 5.68
CA THR A 112 14.25 -13.93 5.11
C THR A 112 14.67 -14.24 3.68
N ILE A 113 14.29 -13.37 2.75
CA ILE A 113 14.52 -13.54 1.31
C ILE A 113 15.51 -12.48 0.82
N CYS A 114 16.39 -12.83 -0.11
CA CYS A 114 17.26 -11.88 -0.80
C CYS A 114 16.43 -10.93 -1.67
N PRO A 115 16.60 -9.60 -1.54
CA PRO A 115 15.81 -8.62 -2.30
C PRO A 115 16.04 -8.73 -3.81
N GLU A 116 17.21 -9.20 -4.23
CA GLU A 116 17.59 -9.32 -5.63
C GLU A 116 17.25 -10.71 -6.21
N GLY A 117 17.56 -11.79 -5.48
CA GLY A 117 17.49 -13.16 -6.01
C GLY A 117 16.23 -13.96 -5.65
N LYS A 118 15.35 -13.45 -4.78
CA LYS A 118 14.23 -14.21 -4.19
C LYS A 118 14.66 -15.52 -3.49
N GLU A 119 15.95 -15.67 -3.18
CA GLU A 119 16.50 -16.85 -2.50
C GLU A 119 16.36 -16.75 -0.99
N LYS A 120 16.22 -17.90 -0.31
CA LYS A 120 16.12 -17.95 1.16
C LYS A 120 17.50 -17.74 1.79
N LEU A 121 17.68 -16.61 2.48
CA LEU A 121 18.92 -16.28 3.18
C LEU A 121 18.93 -16.93 4.57
N LYS A 122 20.05 -17.57 4.93
CA LYS A 122 20.30 -18.08 6.29
C LYS A 122 21.61 -17.47 6.80
N LEU A 123 21.70 -17.16 8.09
CA LEU A 123 22.94 -16.58 8.64
C LEU A 123 24.18 -17.46 8.41
N LYS A 124 24.01 -18.79 8.39
CA LYS A 124 25.09 -19.75 8.13
C LYS A 124 25.59 -19.76 6.67
N THR A 125 24.84 -19.18 5.73
CA THR A 125 25.24 -19.09 4.32
C THR A 125 25.92 -17.76 4.00
N LEU A 126 25.85 -16.79 4.91
CA LEU A 126 26.52 -15.51 4.78
C LEU A 126 27.96 -15.63 5.28
N PHE A 127 28.90 -15.05 4.54
CA PHE A 127 30.30 -14.96 4.93
C PHE A 127 30.80 -13.54 4.67
N PRO A 128 31.75 -13.03 5.48
CA PRO A 128 32.31 -11.71 5.28
C PRO A 128 33.13 -11.69 3.98
N ILE A 129 33.08 -10.57 3.27
CA ILE A 129 33.86 -10.34 2.06
C ILE A 129 34.91 -9.27 2.35
N TYR A 130 36.13 -9.51 1.91
CA TYR A 130 37.28 -8.63 2.09
C TYR A 130 37.83 -8.20 0.73
N PHE A 131 37.76 -6.91 0.46
CA PHE A 131 38.40 -6.28 -0.69
C PHE A 131 39.77 -5.74 -0.28
N THR A 132 40.76 -5.92 -1.15
CA THR A 132 42.09 -5.35 -0.95
C THR A 132 42.11 -3.93 -1.47
N GLU A 133 42.39 -2.96 -0.59
CA GLU A 133 42.51 -1.55 -0.95
C GLU A 133 43.86 -1.28 -1.63
N ASP A 134 43.88 -0.38 -2.61
CA ASP A 134 45.11 0.10 -3.25
C ASP A 134 45.75 1.19 -2.40
N ASN A 135 46.96 0.95 -1.90
CA ASN A 135 47.67 1.86 -1.00
C ASN A 135 48.64 2.81 -1.76
N TYR A 136 48.64 2.81 -3.09
CA TYR A 136 49.65 3.53 -3.86
C TYR A 136 49.45 5.06 -3.92
N ASP A 137 48.27 5.57 -3.53
CA ASP A 137 47.87 6.96 -3.75
C ASP A 137 47.63 7.76 -2.45
N GLU A 138 48.44 7.55 -1.41
CA GLU A 138 48.40 8.37 -0.17
C GLU A 138 48.73 9.87 -0.39
N LYS A 139 49.02 10.29 -1.63
CA LYS A 139 49.40 11.68 -1.97
C LYS A 139 48.28 12.53 -2.59
N LYS A 140 47.09 11.99 -2.85
CA LYS A 140 45.93 12.79 -3.33
C LYS A 140 44.89 12.97 -2.24
N SER A 141 45.05 14.06 -1.51
CA SER A 141 44.26 14.51 -0.37
C SER A 141 42.76 14.79 -0.61
N HIS A 142 42.11 14.37 -1.71
CA HIS A 142 40.75 14.86 -2.03
C HIS A 142 39.79 13.96 -2.80
N SER A 143 40.00 12.64 -2.92
CA SER A 143 38.95 11.75 -3.45
C SER A 143 38.54 10.69 -2.43
N LEU A 144 37.32 10.81 -1.91
CA LEU A 144 36.62 9.83 -1.06
C LEU A 144 36.38 8.45 -1.72
N VAL A 145 37.04 8.17 -2.85
CA VAL A 145 36.84 6.97 -3.65
C VAL A 145 37.94 5.98 -3.31
N LYS A 146 37.64 5.07 -2.37
CA LYS A 146 38.50 3.91 -2.10
C LYS A 146 38.60 3.06 -3.36
N THR A 147 39.81 2.90 -3.88
CA THR A 147 40.10 2.01 -5.00
C THR A 147 40.45 0.63 -4.47
N TYR A 148 39.82 -0.40 -5.05
CA TYR A 148 40.10 -1.79 -4.70
C TYR A 148 40.89 -2.45 -5.83
N ILE A 149 41.77 -3.38 -5.47
CA ILE A 149 42.65 -4.09 -6.40
C ILE A 149 42.55 -5.61 -6.23
N CYS A 150 42.80 -6.33 -7.31
CA CYS A 150 42.98 -7.78 -7.25
C CYS A 150 44.33 -8.12 -6.60
N PRO A 151 44.40 -8.99 -5.58
CA PRO A 151 45.65 -9.35 -4.91
C PRO A 151 46.67 -10.07 -5.82
N SER A 152 46.20 -10.72 -6.90
CA SER A 152 47.02 -11.51 -7.81
C SER A 152 47.62 -10.67 -8.94
N CYS A 153 46.77 -10.02 -9.74
CA CYS A 153 47.22 -9.25 -10.90
C CYS A 153 47.45 -7.76 -10.60
N LYS A 154 47.12 -7.28 -9.39
CA LYS A 154 47.18 -5.86 -8.98
C LYS A 154 46.37 -4.90 -9.88
N VAL A 155 45.46 -5.44 -10.70
CA VAL A 155 44.55 -4.63 -11.52
C VAL A 155 43.44 -4.08 -10.61
N THR A 156 43.11 -2.81 -10.80
CA THR A 156 41.98 -2.16 -10.13
C THR A 156 40.66 -2.85 -10.48
N LEU A 157 39.89 -3.20 -9.46
CA LEU A 157 38.58 -3.83 -9.60
C LEU A 157 37.57 -2.77 -10.05
N THR A 158 37.13 -2.87 -11.30
CA THR A 158 36.08 -2.03 -11.88
C THR A 158 34.80 -2.85 -12.11
N ASN A 159 33.65 -2.19 -12.21
CA ASN A 159 32.35 -2.81 -12.46
C ASN A 159 32.31 -3.65 -13.77
N THR A 160 33.17 -3.33 -14.74
CA THR A 160 33.30 -4.10 -15.99
C THR A 160 33.91 -5.50 -15.80
N LEU A 161 34.67 -5.73 -14.73
CA LEU A 161 35.38 -6.99 -14.49
C LEU A 161 34.47 -8.00 -13.79
N SER A 162 34.56 -9.27 -14.22
CA SER A 162 33.94 -10.37 -13.47
C SER A 162 34.76 -10.63 -12.21
N LEU A 163 34.13 -10.52 -11.05
CA LEU A 163 34.75 -10.75 -9.75
C LEU A 163 34.27 -12.07 -9.14
N VAL A 164 35.13 -12.71 -8.38
CA VAL A 164 34.83 -13.96 -7.69
C VAL A 164 35.30 -13.84 -6.24
N ALA A 165 34.38 -14.11 -5.30
CA ALA A 165 34.66 -14.14 -3.87
C ALA A 165 34.80 -15.59 -3.39
N LEU A 166 35.67 -15.80 -2.40
CA LEU A 166 35.90 -17.10 -1.80
C LEU A 166 35.08 -17.27 -0.54
N SER A 167 34.17 -18.24 -0.51
CA SER A 167 33.34 -18.52 0.68
C SER A 167 34.15 -18.98 1.89
N SER A 168 35.34 -19.58 1.69
CA SER A 168 36.19 -20.06 2.79
C SER A 168 36.94 -18.96 3.55
N CYS A 169 37.25 -17.83 2.89
CA CYS A 169 38.09 -16.79 3.47
C CYS A 169 37.63 -15.35 3.22
N GLY A 170 36.68 -15.11 2.32
CA GLY A 170 36.12 -13.80 2.02
C GLY A 170 36.91 -12.96 1.01
N HIS A 171 38.14 -13.33 0.65
CA HIS A 171 38.93 -12.56 -0.33
C HIS A 171 38.33 -12.58 -1.74
N VAL A 172 38.40 -11.43 -2.42
CA VAL A 172 37.88 -11.23 -3.78
C VAL A 172 39.01 -11.18 -4.80
N PHE A 173 38.80 -11.84 -5.94
CA PHE A 173 39.74 -11.92 -7.05
C PHE A 173 39.06 -11.64 -8.39
N CYS A 174 39.89 -11.32 -9.38
CA CYS A 174 39.47 -11.26 -10.78
C CYS A 174 39.17 -12.66 -11.32
N LYS A 175 38.13 -12.83 -12.16
CA LYS A 175 37.78 -14.15 -12.73
C LYS A 175 38.97 -14.84 -13.42
N LYS A 176 39.75 -14.10 -14.23
CA LYS A 176 40.95 -14.61 -14.89
C LYS A 176 41.96 -15.21 -13.89
N CYS A 177 42.15 -14.53 -12.75
CA CYS A 177 43.07 -14.92 -11.71
C CYS A 177 42.60 -16.20 -10.99
N VAL A 178 41.28 -16.35 -10.80
CA VAL A 178 40.72 -17.56 -10.20
C VAL A 178 40.86 -18.75 -11.14
N ASP A 179 40.52 -18.57 -12.42
CA ASP A 179 40.58 -19.64 -13.41
C ASP A 179 42.02 -20.14 -13.63
N GLU A 180 43.01 -19.26 -13.54
CA GLU A 180 44.41 -19.60 -13.81
C GLU A 180 45.17 -20.09 -12.56
N PHE A 181 45.03 -19.42 -11.42
CA PHE A 181 45.79 -19.77 -10.21
C PHE A 181 45.02 -20.72 -9.28
N MET A 182 43.72 -20.46 -9.06
CA MET A 182 42.97 -21.22 -8.06
C MET A 182 42.51 -22.58 -8.56
N ALA A 183 42.30 -22.75 -9.87
CA ALA A 183 42.02 -24.05 -10.46
C ALA A 183 43.19 -25.04 -10.27
N VAL A 184 44.43 -24.52 -10.31
CA VAL A 184 45.66 -25.32 -10.20
C VAL A 184 46.01 -25.55 -8.73
N ASP A 185 46.17 -24.48 -7.95
CA ASP A 185 46.75 -24.58 -6.61
C ASP A 185 45.70 -24.90 -5.53
N LYS A 186 44.40 -24.68 -5.80
CA LYS A 186 43.28 -24.95 -4.87
C LYS A 186 43.46 -24.31 -3.50
N VAL A 187 44.19 -23.20 -3.43
CA VAL A 187 44.44 -22.42 -2.22
C VAL A 187 44.24 -20.93 -2.50
N CYS A 188 43.89 -20.18 -1.46
CA CYS A 188 43.80 -18.73 -1.54
C CYS A 188 45.20 -18.10 -1.51
N LEU A 189 45.52 -17.24 -2.48
CA LEU A 189 46.82 -16.57 -2.59
C LEU A 189 47.13 -15.56 -1.46
N VAL A 190 46.12 -15.14 -0.69
CA VAL A 190 46.30 -14.15 0.40
C VAL A 190 46.47 -14.81 1.76
N CYS A 191 45.72 -15.89 2.03
CA CYS A 191 45.67 -16.51 3.36
C CYS A 191 46.04 -18.00 3.38
N ASN A 192 46.43 -18.57 2.24
CA ASN A 192 46.80 -19.98 2.07
C ASN A 192 45.74 -20.99 2.53
N LYS A 193 44.48 -20.58 2.71
CA LYS A 193 43.37 -21.48 3.04
C LYS A 193 42.96 -22.28 1.81
N GLY A 194 42.70 -23.58 2.00
CA GLY A 194 42.21 -24.47 0.96
C GLY A 194 40.86 -24.01 0.39
N CYS A 195 40.77 -23.95 -0.93
CA CYS A 195 39.61 -23.50 -1.68
C CYS A 195 39.20 -24.59 -2.67
N LYS A 196 37.95 -25.03 -2.60
CA LYS A 196 37.35 -25.95 -3.58
C LYS A 196 36.55 -25.13 -4.60
N GLU A 197 36.31 -25.70 -5.77
CA GLU A 197 35.49 -25.07 -6.83
C GLU A 197 34.11 -24.64 -6.31
N ARG A 198 33.48 -25.44 -5.45
CA ARG A 198 32.19 -25.10 -4.80
C ARG A 198 32.22 -23.86 -3.89
N ASN A 199 33.40 -23.42 -3.48
CA ASN A 199 33.57 -22.24 -2.62
C ASN A 199 33.78 -20.96 -3.46
N LEU A 200 33.82 -21.07 -4.78
CA LEU A 200 33.93 -19.94 -5.71
C LEU A 200 32.55 -19.35 -5.92
N VAL A 201 32.32 -18.14 -5.41
CA VAL A 201 31.06 -17.42 -5.57
C VAL A 201 31.30 -16.28 -6.56
N GLN A 202 30.68 -16.37 -7.74
CA GLN A 202 30.75 -15.30 -8.73
C GLN A 202 29.90 -14.12 -8.25
N LEU A 203 30.51 -12.93 -8.19
CA LEU A 203 29.79 -11.71 -7.82
C LEU A 203 29.02 -11.20 -9.04
N GLY A 204 27.79 -10.75 -8.79
CA GLY A 204 26.96 -10.12 -9.80
C GLY A 204 27.64 -8.87 -10.35
N LYS A 205 27.56 -8.70 -11.66
CA LYS A 205 27.92 -7.44 -12.31
C LYS A 205 26.67 -6.59 -12.35
N GLU A 206 26.75 -5.39 -11.79
CA GLU A 206 25.61 -4.50 -11.79
C GLU A 206 25.41 -3.90 -13.19
N GLY A 207 24.14 -3.81 -13.60
CA GLY A 207 23.74 -3.04 -14.76
C GLY A 207 23.80 -1.55 -14.47
N THR A 208 23.75 -0.73 -15.52
CA THR A 208 23.42 0.68 -15.33
C THR A 208 21.91 0.79 -15.08
N GLY A 209 21.42 1.84 -14.43
CA GLY A 209 19.99 2.00 -14.10
C GLY A 209 19.01 1.95 -15.29
N PHE A 210 19.51 1.82 -16.52
CA PHE A 210 18.75 1.70 -17.77
C PHE A 210 18.98 0.37 -18.51
N ALA A 211 20.03 -0.38 -18.17
CA ALA A 211 20.40 -1.61 -18.87
C ALA A 211 20.93 -2.64 -17.87
N GLY A 212 20.23 -3.77 -17.76
CA GLY A 212 20.73 -4.93 -17.04
C GLY A 212 21.96 -5.52 -17.72
N HIS A 213 22.83 -6.15 -16.93
CA HIS A 213 24.03 -6.81 -17.42
C HIS A 213 24.01 -8.30 -17.02
N GLY A 214 24.31 -9.20 -17.96
CA GLY A 214 24.31 -10.64 -17.73
C GLY A 214 23.55 -11.44 -18.80
N ASP A 215 23.45 -12.75 -18.60
CA ASP A 215 22.88 -13.67 -19.58
C ASP A 215 21.36 -13.90 -19.38
N HIS A 216 20.84 -13.62 -18.17
CA HIS A 216 19.43 -13.79 -17.81
C HIS A 216 18.68 -12.45 -17.76
N LEU A 217 18.72 -11.69 -18.86
CA LEU A 217 17.99 -10.43 -18.96
C LEU A 217 16.52 -10.69 -19.27
N VAL A 218 15.63 -10.26 -18.38
CA VAL A 218 14.18 -10.29 -18.59
C VAL A 218 13.70 -8.86 -18.74
N ALA A 219 13.25 -8.50 -19.93
CA ALA A 219 12.54 -7.24 -20.14
C ALA A 219 11.09 -7.44 -19.68
N THR A 220 10.75 -6.93 -18.49
CA THR A 220 9.37 -6.82 -18.06
C THR A 220 8.89 -5.40 -18.33
N ASP A 221 7.80 -5.26 -19.07
CA ASP A 221 7.10 -3.99 -19.21
C ASP A 221 6.47 -3.61 -17.87
N PHE A 222 7.08 -2.67 -17.17
CA PHE A 222 6.43 -2.06 -16.01
C PHE A 222 5.46 -0.99 -16.50
N ASN A 223 4.26 -1.43 -16.90
CA ASN A 223 3.16 -0.51 -17.14
C ASN A 223 2.72 0.04 -15.79
N HIS A 224 3.07 1.29 -15.50
CA HIS A 224 2.40 2.05 -14.45
C HIS A 224 0.91 2.09 -14.80
N LEU A 225 0.13 1.18 -14.22
CA LEU A 225 -1.32 1.31 -14.11
C LEU A 225 -1.60 2.40 -13.07
N GLY A 226 -1.22 3.64 -13.38
CA GLY A 226 -1.61 4.83 -12.66
C GLY A 226 -2.83 5.48 -13.32
N SER A 227 -3.64 6.19 -12.53
CA SER A 227 -4.76 7.00 -13.04
C SER A 227 -4.26 7.98 -14.09
N GLY A 228 -4.48 7.66 -15.36
CA GLY A 228 -4.06 8.45 -16.51
C GLY A 228 -3.72 7.65 -17.77
N SER A 229 -3.44 6.34 -17.65
CA SER A 229 -3.05 5.49 -18.80
C SER A 229 -4.23 4.89 -19.60
N GLY A 230 -5.47 5.30 -19.32
CA GLY A 230 -6.66 4.90 -20.10
C GLY A 230 -7.06 3.42 -20.01
N LEU A 231 -6.34 2.60 -19.25
CA LEU A 231 -6.54 1.13 -19.17
C LEU A 231 -7.22 0.66 -17.86
N GLY A 232 -7.79 1.56 -17.06
CA GLY A 232 -8.41 1.26 -15.77
C GLY A 232 -9.66 0.35 -15.79
N LEU A 233 -10.13 -0.08 -16.97
CA LEU A 233 -11.29 -0.96 -17.13
C LEU A 233 -10.98 -2.34 -17.72
N VAL A 234 -9.71 -2.69 -17.94
CA VAL A 234 -9.38 -4.02 -18.44
C VAL A 234 -9.36 -5.01 -17.28
N ARG A 235 -10.46 -5.75 -17.12
CA ARG A 235 -10.50 -6.94 -16.25
C ARG A 235 -9.40 -7.90 -16.71
N PRO A 236 -8.53 -8.39 -15.82
CA PRO A 236 -7.54 -9.40 -16.19
C PRO A 236 -8.28 -10.64 -16.71
N ALA A 237 -7.97 -11.04 -17.95
CA ALA A 237 -8.54 -12.24 -18.55
C ALA A 237 -8.18 -13.46 -17.71
N MET A 238 -9.20 -14.18 -17.22
CA MET A 238 -9.02 -15.44 -16.53
C MET A 238 -8.48 -16.46 -17.55
N LYS A 239 -7.30 -17.01 -17.29
CA LYS A 239 -6.75 -18.11 -18.09
C LYS A 239 -7.52 -19.39 -17.73
N THR A 240 -8.23 -19.95 -18.71
CA THR A 240 -8.76 -21.33 -18.71
C THR A 240 -7.65 -22.33 -18.82
#